data_AF-A0A381P2L4-F1
#
_entry.id   AF-A0A381P2L4-F1
#
_cell.length_a   1.000
_cell.length_b   1.000
_cell.length_c   1.000
_cell.angle_alpha   90.00
_cell.angle_beta   90.00
_cell.angle_gamma   90.00
#
_symmetry.space_group_name_H-M   'P 1'
#
loop_
_entity.id
_entity.type
_entity.pdbx_description
1 polymer ?
#
loop_
_entity_poly.entity_id
_entity_poly.type
_entity_poly.pdbx_seq_one_letter_code
_entity_poly.pdbx_strand_id
1 'polypeptide(L)' 'MEKTGTCKICTINLWAECGNRPAIFPCGVKDCPHETETERLQIVHERSFSGSALAQVLETMS' A
#
# COMPACT_ATOMS: atom_id res chain seq x y z
N MET A 1 3.02 -17.42 9.08
CA MET A 1 3.24 -16.58 7.90
C MET A 1 4.31 -17.22 7.05
N GLU A 2 3.90 -18.06 6.10
CA GLU A 2 4.79 -18.70 5.13
C GLU A 2 4.91 -17.81 3.89
N LYS A 3 6.12 -17.37 3.57
CA LYS A 3 6.40 -16.53 2.41
C LYS A 3 6.32 -17.38 1.14
N THR A 4 5.38 -17.05 0.26
CA THR A 4 5.22 -17.75 -1.03
C THR A 4 5.91 -17.02 -2.18
N GLY A 5 6.27 -15.75 -2.01
CA GLY A 5 6.99 -14.99 -3.02
C GLY A 5 7.12 -13.51 -2.71
N THR A 6 7.42 -12.73 -3.74
CA THR A 6 7.48 -11.27 -3.68
C THR A 6 6.85 -10.71 -4.95
N CYS A 7 5.95 -9.74 -4.81
CA CYS A 7 5.35 -9.06 -5.96
C CYS A 7 6.44 -8.28 -6.71
N LYS A 8 6.56 -8.43 -8.03
CA LYS A 8 7.57 -7.71 -8.82
C LYS A 8 7.27 -6.21 -8.99
N ILE A 9 6.02 -5.80 -8.78
CA ILE A 9 5.57 -4.41 -8.97
C ILE A 9 5.66 -3.63 -7.67
N CYS A 10 4.96 -4.07 -6.61
CA CYS A 10 5.01 -3.38 -5.32
C CYS A 10 6.15 -3.83 -4.41
N THR A 11 6.91 -4.87 -4.76
CA THR A 11 8.03 -5.44 -3.99
C THR A 11 7.69 -6.00 -2.61
N ILE A 12 6.40 -6.05 -2.25
CA ILE A 12 5.90 -6.60 -0.99
C ILE A 12 5.92 -8.13 -1.05
N ASN A 13 6.25 -8.77 0.09
CA ASN A 13 6.18 -10.22 0.23
C ASN A 13 4.74 -10.74 0.10
N LEU A 14 4.60 -11.84 -0.62
CA LEU A 14 3.37 -12.62 -0.76
C LEU A 14 3.35 -13.70 0.32
N TRP A 15 2.19 -13.91 0.93
CA TRP A 15 2.02 -14.86 2.02
C TRP A 15 0.94 -15.89 1.69
N ALA A 16 1.17 -17.15 2.07
CA ALA A 16 0.20 -18.24 1.86
C ALA A 16 -1.13 -17.95 2.55
N GLU A 17 -1.07 -17.41 3.77
CA GLU A 17 -2.23 -17.07 4.59
C GLU A 17 -3.04 -15.89 4.02
N CYS A 18 -2.42 -15.05 3.19
CA CYS A 18 -3.09 -13.98 2.47
C CYS A 18 -3.54 -14.42 1.06
N GLY A 19 -3.60 -15.74 0.78
CA GLY A 19 -3.99 -16.27 -0.52
C GLY A 19 -3.01 -15.89 -1.64
N ASN A 20 -1.70 -15.87 -1.35
CA ASN A 20 -0.64 -15.42 -2.25
C ASN A 20 -0.75 -13.94 -2.65
N ARG A 21 -1.29 -13.11 -1.76
CA ARG A 21 -1.37 -11.66 -1.93
C ARG A 21 -0.39 -10.95 -0.99
N PRO A 22 -0.04 -9.68 -1.29
CA PRO A 22 0.68 -8.81 -0.37
C PRO A 22 -0.04 -8.71 0.98
N ALA A 23 0.71 -8.69 2.09
CA ALA A 23 0.13 -8.47 3.43
C ALA A 23 -0.46 -7.06 3.60
N ILE A 24 0.05 -6.08 2.86
CA ILE A 24 -0.49 -4.72 2.81
C ILE A 24 -1.32 -4.64 1.52
N PHE A 25 -2.64 -4.56 1.67
CA PHE A 25 -3.59 -4.54 0.57
C PHE A 25 -4.76 -3.58 0.87
N PRO A 26 -5.17 -2.73 -0.09
CA PRO A 26 -4.48 -2.44 -1.35
C PRO A 26 -3.12 -1.76 -1.11
N CYS A 27 -2.16 -1.98 -2.02
CA CYS A 27 -0.78 -1.48 -1.93
C CYS A 27 -0.57 -0.12 -2.60
N GLY A 28 -1.47 0.31 -3.50
CA GLY A 28 -1.45 1.64 -4.11
C GLY A 28 -0.43 1.83 -5.22
N VAL A 29 0.28 0.78 -5.62
CA VAL A 29 1.29 0.83 -6.66
C VAL A 29 0.62 0.65 -8.02
N LYS A 30 0.86 1.59 -8.93
CA LYS A 30 0.32 1.53 -10.28
C LYS A 30 0.70 0.19 -10.95
N ASP A 31 -0.28 -0.42 -11.63
CA ASP A 31 -0.14 -1.68 -12.35
C ASP A 31 0.20 -2.91 -11.47
N CYS A 32 -0.08 -2.86 -10.16
CA CYS A 32 0.03 -4.03 -9.31
C CYS A 32 -1.03 -5.09 -9.70
N PRO A 33 -0.63 -6.34 -9.98
CA PRO A 33 -1.55 -7.38 -10.45
C PRO A 33 -2.51 -7.89 -9.37
N HIS A 34 -2.26 -7.52 -8.10
CA HIS A 34 -3.05 -8.00 -6.97
C HIS A 34 -4.24 -7.09 -6.65
N GLU A 35 -4.23 -5.83 -7.12
CA GLU A 35 -5.30 -4.84 -6.87
C GLU A 35 -5.87 -4.31 -8.18
N THR A 36 -7.15 -3.95 -8.15
CA THR A 36 -7.83 -3.25 -9.24
C THR A 36 -7.57 -1.75 -9.17
N GLU A 37 -7.82 -1.04 -10.28
CA GLU A 37 -7.77 0.42 -10.30
C GLU A 37 -8.71 1.05 -9.26
N THR A 38 -9.91 0.47 -9.09
CA THR A 38 -10.87 0.91 -8.07
C THR A 38 -10.29 0.78 -6.66
N GLU A 39 -9.72 -0.38 -6.30
CA GLU A 39 -9.10 -0.62 -4.99
C GLU A 39 -7.89 0.29 -4.75
N ARG A 40 -7.06 0.52 -5.77
CA ARG A 40 -5.93 1.46 -5.72
C ARG A 40 -6.41 2.89 -5.40
N LEU A 41 -7.52 3.32 -6.00
CA LEU A 41 -8.09 4.65 -5.79
C LEU A 41 -8.76 4.81 -4.41
N GLN A 42 -9.16 3.72 -3.74
CA GLN A 42 -9.69 3.79 -2.37
C GLN A 42 -8.64 4.24 -1.34
N ILE A 43 -7.34 3.99 -1.58
CA ILE A 43 -6.25 4.45 -0.69
C ILE A 43 -6.20 5.98 -0.61
N VAL A 44 -6.69 6.68 -1.64
CA VAL A 44 -6.63 8.13 -1.72
C VAL A 44 -7.57 8.80 -0.71
N HIS A 45 -8.57 8.09 -0.15
CA HIS A 45 -9.66 8.75 0.59
C HIS A 45 -9.49 8.90 2.11
N GLU A 46 -8.45 8.36 2.74
CA GLU A 46 -8.16 8.67 4.15
C GLU A 46 -6.66 8.79 4.40
N ARG A 47 -6.02 9.84 3.86
CA ARG A 47 -4.83 10.38 4.52
C ARG A 47 -5.31 10.95 5.85
N SER A 48 -5.30 10.15 6.92
CA SER A 48 -5.58 10.67 8.25
C SER A 48 -4.63 11.84 8.51
N PHE A 49 -5.18 13.04 8.66
CA PHE A 49 -4.46 14.27 8.98
C PHE A 49 -3.66 14.15 10.30
N SER A 50 -3.91 13.09 11.06
CA SER A 50 -3.25 12.74 12.32
C SER A 50 -1.98 11.89 12.18
N GLY A 51 -1.55 11.49 10.97
CA GLY A 51 -0.69 10.32 10.80
C GLY A 51 0.80 10.51 10.46
N SER A 52 1.29 11.70 10.08
CA SER A 52 2.73 11.83 9.81
C SER A 52 3.31 13.19 10.20
N ALA A 53 4.32 13.18 11.06
CA ALA A 53 5.11 14.36 11.39
C ALA A 53 5.74 15.01 10.14
N LEU A 54 5.97 14.24 9.07
CA LEU A 54 6.48 14.74 7.79
C LEU A 54 5.48 15.66 7.07
N ALA A 55 4.17 15.42 7.18
CA ALA A 55 3.16 16.31 6.61
C ALA A 55 3.14 17.66 7.34
N GLN A 56 3.28 17.65 8.66
CA GLN A 56 3.29 18.86 9.48
C GLN A 56 4.52 19.75 9.20
N VAL A 57 5.68 19.15 8.93
CA VAL A 57 6.91 19.90 8.61
C VAL A 57 6.80 20.65 7.28
N LEU A 58 6.04 20.12 6.29
CA LEU A 58 5.81 20.82 5.03
C LEU A 58 4.96 22.09 5.21
N GLU A 59 3.99 22.07 6.12
CA GLU A 59 3.13 23.23 6.42
C GLU A 59 3.85 24.29 7.27
N THR A 60 4.94 23.94 7.97
CA THR A 60 5.69 24.90 8.79
C THR A 60 6.71 25.72 8.00
N MET A 61 6.84 25.49 6.69
CA MET A 61 7.79 26.18 5.81
C MET A 61 7.12 27.10 4.77
N SER A 62 5.82 27.37 4.91
CA SER A 62 5.04 28.27 4.03
C SER A 62 4.67 29.58 4.72
#